data_AF-A0A1B9Z4M9-F1
#
_entry.id   AF-A0A1B9Z4M9-F1
#
_cell.length_a   1.000
_cell.length_b   1.000
_cell.length_c   1.000
_cell.angle_alpha   90.00
_cell.angle_beta   90.00
_cell.angle_gamma   90.00
#
_symmetry.space_group_name_H-M   'P 1'
#
loop_
_entity.id
_entity.type
_entity.pdbx_description
1 polymer ?
#
loop_
_entity_poly.entity_id
_entity_poly.type
_entity_poly.pdbx_seq_one_letter_code
_entity_poly.pdbx_strand_id
1 'polypeptide(L)'
;MLLTLASGAARADNENCRKSREYLLGTPGGDLSLTPQAYNDLFKICVAASAMPNVKDAYILRDGGIAVVPKQDSVSATAATLAQFCDAYPRGVLRFITSKERLSIRSVTDVARMSSTSSTPCKKIKGVS
;
A
#
# COMPACT_ATOMS: atom_id res chain seq x y z
N MET A 1 -3.00 37.94 -7.69
CA MET A 1 -2.36 36.68 -8.14
C MET A 1 -1.32 36.28 -7.10
N LEU A 2 -1.47 35.11 -6.47
CA LEU A 2 -0.43 34.07 -6.41
C LEU A 2 -0.98 32.87 -5.59
N LEU A 3 -1.46 31.86 -6.30
CA LEU A 3 -1.66 30.51 -5.78
C LEU A 3 -0.30 29.80 -5.81
N THR A 4 0.36 29.66 -4.67
CA THR A 4 1.52 28.76 -4.54
C THR A 4 1.56 28.28 -3.10
N LEU A 5 1.25 27.00 -2.84
CA LEU A 5 1.73 26.17 -1.71
C LEU A 5 0.99 24.81 -1.52
N ALA A 6 0.18 24.33 -2.48
CA ALA A 6 -0.49 23.02 -2.34
C ALA A 6 0.37 21.81 -2.79
N SER A 7 1.54 22.01 -3.42
CA SER A 7 2.32 20.93 -4.03
C SER A 7 3.12 20.07 -3.03
N GLY A 8 3.18 20.46 -1.76
CA GLY A 8 3.93 19.74 -0.70
C GLY A 8 3.16 18.58 -0.07
N ALA A 9 1.86 18.77 0.20
CA ALA A 9 1.04 17.77 0.88
C ALA A 9 0.84 16.50 0.01
N ALA A 10 0.49 16.68 -1.27
CA ALA A 10 0.31 15.58 -2.20
C ALA A 10 1.59 14.78 -2.49
N ARG A 11 2.78 15.34 -2.23
CA ARG A 11 4.07 14.64 -2.34
C ARG A 11 4.41 13.86 -1.06
N ALA A 12 3.98 14.35 0.11
CA ALA A 12 4.17 13.65 1.37
C ALA A 12 3.26 12.42 1.48
N ASP A 13 2.00 12.55 1.04
CA ASP A 13 0.97 11.49 1.13
C ASP A 13 1.28 10.25 0.28
N ASN A 14 2.21 10.32 -0.67
CA ASN A 14 2.61 9.20 -1.53
C ASN A 14 4.11 8.88 -1.50
N GLU A 15 4.87 9.50 -0.61
CA GLU A 15 6.32 9.35 -0.56
C GLU A 15 6.73 7.90 -0.29
N ASN A 16 5.97 7.20 0.55
CA ASN A 16 6.19 5.78 0.87
C ASN A 16 5.85 4.84 -0.30
N CYS A 17 4.82 5.16 -1.10
CA CYS A 17 4.52 4.46 -2.35
C CYS A 17 5.64 4.66 -3.37
N ARG A 18 6.18 5.88 -3.48
CA ARG A 18 7.28 6.21 -4.39
C ARG A 18 8.56 5.47 -4.00
N LYS A 19 8.96 5.58 -2.72
CA LYS A 19 10.15 4.91 -2.17
C LYS A 19 10.08 3.40 -2.28
N SER A 20 8.94 2.79 -2.00
CA SER A 20 8.78 1.33 -2.11
C SER A 20 8.88 0.88 -3.57
N ARG A 21 8.26 1.60 -4.52
CA ARG A 21 8.43 1.32 -5.96
C ARG A 21 9.89 1.45 -6.40
N GLU A 22 10.55 2.55 -6.05
CA GLU A 22 11.95 2.80 -6.43
C GLU A 22 12.89 1.74 -5.86
N TYR A 23 12.67 1.31 -4.62
CA TYR A 23 13.40 0.20 -4.04
C TYR A 23 13.18 -1.11 -4.82
N LEU A 24 11.94 -1.43 -5.15
CA LEU A 24 11.59 -2.66 -5.88
C LEU A 24 12.20 -2.66 -7.30
N LEU A 25 12.06 -1.57 -8.04
CA LEU A 25 12.58 -1.47 -9.41
C LEU A 25 14.10 -1.25 -9.47
N GLY A 26 14.69 -0.67 -8.42
CA GLY A 26 16.10 -0.31 -8.35
C GLY A 26 17.01 -1.35 -7.70
N THR A 27 16.48 -2.47 -7.19
CA THR A 27 17.30 -3.56 -6.61
C THR A 27 17.64 -4.59 -7.68
N PRO A 28 18.88 -4.63 -8.22
CA PRO A 28 19.28 -5.60 -9.22
C PRO A 28 19.42 -6.99 -8.59
N GLY A 29 18.89 -8.03 -9.23
CA GLY A 29 19.17 -9.43 -8.86
C GLY A 29 18.38 -10.01 -7.68
N GLY A 30 17.38 -9.31 -7.15
CA GLY A 30 16.34 -9.94 -6.32
C GLY A 30 15.20 -10.38 -7.22
N ASP A 31 14.79 -11.65 -7.17
CA ASP A 31 13.61 -12.14 -7.90
C ASP A 31 12.41 -11.25 -7.61
N LEU A 32 12.12 -10.35 -8.55
CA LEU A 32 10.91 -9.57 -8.54
C LEU A 32 9.77 -10.52 -8.88
N SER A 33 8.81 -10.62 -7.96
CA SER A 33 7.66 -11.51 -8.15
C SER A 33 6.77 -11.07 -9.31
N LEU A 34 6.91 -9.83 -9.77
CA LEU A 34 6.10 -9.21 -10.81
C LEU A 34 6.96 -8.47 -11.85
N THR A 35 6.35 -8.17 -12.99
CA THR A 35 6.98 -7.35 -14.03
C THR A 35 7.10 -5.88 -13.59
N PRO A 36 8.06 -5.11 -14.14
CA PRO A 36 8.17 -3.68 -13.86
C PRO A 36 6.86 -2.90 -14.10
N GLN A 37 6.12 -3.27 -15.16
CA GLN A 37 4.83 -2.67 -15.48
C GLN A 37 3.79 -2.93 -14.38
N ALA A 38 3.73 -4.14 -13.82
CA ALA A 38 2.83 -4.45 -12.73
C ALA A 38 3.13 -3.61 -11.47
N TYR A 39 4.41 -3.32 -11.16
CA TYR A 39 4.75 -2.40 -10.07
C TYR A 39 4.34 -0.94 -10.36
N ASN A 40 4.34 -0.51 -11.62
CA ASN A 40 3.81 0.80 -12.00
C ASN A 40 2.30 0.88 -11.81
N ASP A 41 1.57 -0.20 -12.07
CA ASP A 41 0.14 -0.26 -11.80
C ASP A 41 -0.16 -0.33 -10.30
N LEU A 42 0.62 -1.10 -9.53
CA LEU A 42 0.55 -1.09 -8.07
C LEU A 42 0.85 0.28 -7.47
N PHE A 43 1.72 1.08 -8.09
CA PHE A 43 1.96 2.45 -7.64
C PHE A 43 0.71 3.32 -7.73
N LYS A 44 -0.07 3.20 -8.80
CA LYS A 44 -1.36 3.92 -8.93
C LYS A 44 -2.33 3.50 -7.81
N ILE A 45 -2.39 2.20 -7.54
CA ILE A 45 -3.24 1.64 -6.46
C ILE A 45 -2.75 2.13 -5.09
N CYS A 46 -1.45 2.13 -4.85
CA CYS A 46 -0.85 2.58 -3.59
C CYS A 46 -1.16 4.04 -3.30
N VAL A 47 -1.00 4.92 -4.29
CA VAL A 47 -1.32 6.35 -4.18
C VAL A 47 -2.80 6.57 -3.87
N ALA A 48 -3.69 5.80 -4.49
CA ALA A 48 -5.11 5.90 -4.19
C ALA A 48 -5.46 5.34 -2.80
N ALA A 49 -4.80 4.25 -2.37
CA ALA A 49 -4.95 3.70 -1.04
C ALA A 49 -4.45 4.66 0.05
N SER A 50 -3.37 5.40 -0.18
CA SER A 50 -2.87 6.39 0.78
C SER A 50 -3.82 7.56 0.99
N ALA A 51 -4.68 7.86 0.01
CA ALA A 51 -5.73 8.86 0.11
C ALA A 51 -7.00 8.37 0.86
N MET A 52 -7.08 7.10 1.27
CA MET A 52 -8.26 6.59 1.97
C MET A 52 -8.36 7.18 3.40
N PRO A 53 -9.58 7.45 3.91
CA PRO A 53 -9.76 8.21 5.15
C PRO A 53 -9.00 7.65 6.36
N ASN A 54 -9.00 6.33 6.54
CA ASN A 54 -8.33 5.65 7.65
C ASN A 54 -6.90 5.20 7.33
N VAL A 55 -6.29 5.64 6.22
CA VAL A 55 -4.91 5.29 5.88
C VAL A 55 -3.99 6.45 6.25
N LYS A 56 -2.94 6.15 7.01
CA LYS A 56 -1.87 7.09 7.37
C LYS A 56 -0.73 7.02 6.37
N ASP A 57 -0.27 5.81 6.07
CA ASP A 57 0.82 5.55 5.13
C ASP A 57 0.47 4.32 4.29
N ALA A 58 0.95 4.27 3.05
CA ALA A 58 0.81 3.11 2.16
C ALA A 58 2.14 2.75 1.48
N TYR A 59 2.31 1.46 1.19
CA TYR A 59 3.53 0.88 0.65
C TYR A 59 3.20 -0.21 -0.36
N ILE A 60 4.07 -0.38 -1.36
CA ILE A 60 4.03 -1.51 -2.29
C ILE A 60 4.87 -2.64 -1.70
N LEU A 61 4.30 -3.84 -1.66
CA LEU A 61 4.97 -5.05 -1.23
C LEU A 61 5.60 -5.77 -2.43
N ARG A 62 6.70 -6.47 -2.18
CA ARG A 62 7.43 -7.23 -3.21
C ARG A 62 6.56 -8.26 -3.91
N ASP A 63 5.67 -8.91 -3.17
CA ASP A 63 4.78 -9.97 -3.65
C ASP A 63 3.52 -9.45 -4.38
N GLY A 64 3.36 -8.14 -4.51
CA GLY A 64 2.25 -7.53 -5.24
C GLY A 64 1.07 -7.05 -4.39
N GLY A 65 1.18 -7.13 -3.06
CA GLY A 65 0.21 -6.51 -2.16
C GLY A 65 0.44 -5.01 -1.93
N ILE A 66 -0.57 -4.35 -1.37
CA ILE A 66 -0.46 -3.00 -0.80
C ILE A 66 -0.52 -3.12 0.72
N ALA A 67 0.50 -2.61 1.41
CA ALA A 67 0.47 -2.49 2.86
C ALA A 67 0.07 -1.08 3.27
N VAL A 68 -0.78 -0.97 4.30
CA VAL A 68 -1.24 0.32 4.84
C VAL A 68 -1.04 0.37 6.35
N VAL A 69 -0.61 1.52 6.85
CA VAL A 69 -0.67 1.86 8.27
C VAL A 69 -2.00 2.55 8.52
N PRO A 70 -2.91 1.96 9.32
CA PRO A 70 -4.17 2.62 9.62
C PRO A 70 -3.97 3.81 10.57
N LYS A 71 -4.83 4.83 10.45
CA LYS A 71 -4.95 5.91 11.46
C LYS A 71 -5.62 5.39 12.73
N GLN A 72 -6.63 4.52 12.56
CA GLN A 72 -7.36 3.84 13.63
C GLN A 72 -7.36 2.32 13.37
N ASP A 73 -6.86 1.56 14.35
CA ASP A 73 -6.70 0.10 14.27
C ASP A 73 -7.91 -0.65 14.86
N SER A 74 -9.10 -0.03 14.85
CA SER A 74 -10.33 -0.70 15.26
C SER A 74 -10.85 -1.62 14.15
N VAL A 75 -11.56 -2.68 14.54
CA VAL A 75 -12.14 -3.64 13.58
C VAL A 75 -13.08 -2.94 12.59
N SER A 76 -13.91 -2.01 13.06
CA SER A 76 -14.85 -1.27 12.19
C SER A 76 -14.12 -0.38 11.18
N ALA A 77 -13.10 0.37 11.60
CA ALA A 77 -12.37 1.28 10.72
C ALA A 77 -11.54 0.52 9.68
N THR A 78 -10.88 -0.57 10.08
CA THR A 78 -10.11 -1.43 9.17
C THR A 78 -11.02 -2.20 8.20
N ALA A 79 -12.16 -2.71 8.66
CA ALA A 79 -13.15 -3.36 7.79
C ALA A 79 -13.73 -2.39 6.75
N ALA A 80 -14.11 -1.17 7.15
CA ALA A 80 -14.60 -0.15 6.22
C ALA A 80 -13.55 0.22 5.16
N THR A 81 -12.29 0.35 5.57
CA THR A 81 -11.16 0.62 4.66
C THR A 81 -10.93 -0.53 3.69
N LEU A 82 -10.97 -1.77 4.19
CA LEU A 82 -10.81 -2.97 3.37
C LEU A 82 -11.95 -3.10 2.35
N ALA A 83 -13.19 -2.84 2.77
CA ALA A 83 -14.35 -2.85 1.87
C ALA A 83 -14.18 -1.81 0.76
N GLN A 84 -13.89 -0.55 1.11
CA GLN A 84 -13.64 0.52 0.15
C GLN A 84 -12.51 0.19 -0.83
N PHE A 85 -11.40 -0.39 -0.33
CA PHE A 85 -10.29 -0.81 -1.17
C PHE A 85 -10.70 -1.93 -2.13
N CYS A 86 -11.40 -2.96 -1.64
CA CYS A 86 -11.80 -4.09 -2.47
C CYS A 86 -12.89 -3.75 -3.48
N ASP A 87 -13.71 -2.72 -3.22
CA ASP A 87 -14.66 -2.18 -4.20
C ASP A 87 -13.94 -1.49 -5.35
N ALA A 88 -12.88 -0.72 -5.07
CA ALA A 88 -12.07 -0.06 -6.09
C ALA A 88 -11.10 -1.02 -6.81
N TYR A 89 -10.59 -2.02 -6.11
CA TYR A 89 -9.52 -2.92 -6.58
C TYR A 89 -9.88 -4.39 -6.33
N PRO A 90 -10.81 -4.98 -7.12
CA PRO A 90 -11.35 -6.31 -6.85
C PRO A 90 -10.31 -7.44 -6.94
N ARG A 91 -9.18 -7.22 -7.62
CA ARG A 91 -8.06 -8.17 -7.72
C ARG A 91 -6.90 -7.85 -6.78
N GLY A 92 -6.99 -6.76 -6.01
CA GLY A 92 -5.94 -6.31 -5.11
C GLY A 92 -5.83 -7.15 -3.83
N VAL A 93 -4.73 -6.94 -3.12
CA VAL A 93 -4.52 -7.47 -1.76
C VAL A 93 -4.14 -6.29 -0.88
N LEU A 94 -4.91 -6.06 0.18
CA LEU A 94 -4.64 -5.04 1.19
C LEU A 94 -4.16 -5.71 2.49
N ARG A 95 -2.99 -5.30 2.97
CA ARG A 95 -2.43 -5.71 4.25
C ARG A 95 -2.44 -4.53 5.21
N PHE A 96 -3.03 -4.70 6.39
CA PHE A 96 -2.86 -3.73 7.48
C PHE A 96 -1.57 -4.03 8.24
N ILE A 97 -0.74 -3.01 8.43
CA ILE A 97 0.42 -3.07 9.32
C ILE A 97 -0.07 -2.81 10.74
N THR A 98 0.05 -3.82 11.58
CA THR A 98 -0.39 -3.76 12.98
C THR A 98 0.54 -2.92 13.83
N SER A 99 0.04 -2.46 14.97
CA SER A 99 0.84 -1.72 15.96
C SER A 99 2.10 -2.47 16.41
N LYS A 100 2.06 -3.81 16.50
CA LYS A 100 3.21 -4.65 16.84
C LYS A 100 4.27 -4.64 15.74
N GLU A 101 3.87 -4.76 14.49
CA GLU A 101 4.79 -4.78 13.34
C GLU A 101 5.47 -3.42 13.15
N ARG A 102 4.75 -2.33 13.42
CA ARG A 102 5.32 -0.97 13.38
C ARG A 102 6.54 -0.79 14.26
N LEU A 103 6.65 -1.52 15.37
CA LEU A 103 7.81 -1.46 16.26
C LEU A 103 9.07 -2.06 15.62
N SER A 104 8.89 -2.98 14.66
CA SER A 104 9.99 -3.64 13.94
C SER A 104 10.39 -2.96 12.63
N ILE A 105 9.53 -2.07 12.09
CA ILE A 105 9.80 -1.36 10.83
C ILE A 105 10.79 -0.22 11.09
N ARG A 106 11.97 -0.30 10.47
CA ARG A 106 13.00 0.76 10.52
C ARG A 106 13.06 1.55 9.22
N SER A 107 12.57 0.96 8.12
CA SER A 107 12.72 1.50 6.78
C SER A 107 11.59 1.05 5.84
N VAL A 108 11.46 1.76 4.72
CA VAL A 108 10.55 1.35 3.62
C VAL A 108 10.92 -0.03 3.07
N THR A 109 12.20 -0.39 3.10
CA THR A 109 12.67 -1.69 2.61
C THR A 109 12.22 -2.84 3.50
N ASP A 110 12.08 -2.62 4.81
CA ASP A 110 11.51 -3.62 5.73
C ASP A 110 10.05 -3.89 5.38
N VAL A 111 9.29 -2.82 5.12
CA VAL A 111 7.88 -2.93 4.72
C VAL A 111 7.75 -3.64 3.38
N ALA A 112 8.52 -3.23 2.37
CA ALA A 112 8.45 -3.82 1.02
C ALA A 112 8.77 -5.32 1.01
N ARG A 113 9.52 -5.82 2.00
CA ARG A 113 9.84 -7.26 2.17
C ARG A 113 8.79 -8.03 2.98
N MET A 114 7.83 -7.36 3.59
CA MET A 114 6.72 -8.03 4.28
C MET A 114 5.90 -8.83 3.28
N SER A 115 5.35 -9.96 3.73
CA SER A 115 4.46 -10.79 2.92
C SER A 115 3.02 -10.30 3.03
N SER A 116 2.30 -10.26 1.92
CA SER A 116 0.85 -10.10 1.86
C SER A 116 0.10 -11.45 1.89
N THR A 117 0.80 -12.58 1.91
CA THR A 117 0.18 -13.93 1.82
C THR A 117 -0.73 -14.28 3.01
N SER A 118 -0.53 -13.65 4.17
CA SER A 118 -1.44 -13.80 5.31
C SER A 118 -2.69 -12.90 5.20
N SER A 119 -2.79 -12.06 4.17
CA SER A 119 -3.94 -11.19 3.91
C SER A 119 -4.90 -11.87 2.94
N THR A 120 -6.19 -11.64 3.14
CA THR A 120 -7.22 -12.21 2.25
C THR A 120 -7.32 -11.37 0.97
N PRO A 121 -7.16 -11.97 -0.23
CA PRO A 121 -7.31 -11.23 -1.48
C PRO A 121 -8.72 -10.68 -1.67
N CYS A 122 -8.86 -9.49 -2.26
CA CYS A 122 -10.15 -8.85 -2.48
C CYS A 122 -11.11 -9.70 -3.31
N LYS A 123 -10.60 -10.48 -4.27
CA LYS A 123 -11.41 -11.40 -5.07
C LYS A 123 -12.18 -12.42 -4.21
N LYS A 124 -11.55 -12.88 -3.13
CA LYS A 124 -12.13 -13.82 -2.17
C LYS A 124 -13.16 -13.13 -1.27
N ILE A 125 -12.92 -11.87 -0.91
CA ILE A 125 -13.86 -11.04 -0.12
C ILE A 125 -15.11 -10.67 -0.94
N LYS A 126 -14.92 -10.34 -2.23
CA LYS A 126 -16.00 -9.95 -3.15
C LYS A 126 -16.76 -11.14 -3.74
N GLY A 127 -16.33 -12.37 -3.48
CA GLY A 127 -16.97 -13.59 -4.01
C GLY A 127 -16.79 -13.78 -5.52
N VAL A 128 -15.82 -13.11 -6.13
CA VAL A 128 -15.50 -13.23 -7.56
C VAL A 128 -14.34 -14.22 -7.69
N SER A 129 -14.67 -15.50 -7.85
CA SER A 129 -13.67 -16.59 -7.99
C SER A 129 -13.05 -16.61 -9.38
#